data_AF-A0A522IXV2-F1
#
_entry.id   AF-A0A522IXV2-F1
#
_cell.length_a   1.000
_cell.length_b   1.000
_cell.length_c   1.000
_cell.angle_alpha   90.00
_cell.angle_beta   90.00
_cell.angle_gamma   90.00
#
_symmetry.space_group_name_H-M   'P 1'
#
loop_
_entity.id
_entity.type
_entity.pdbx_description
1 polymer ?
#
loop_
_entity_poly.entity_id
_entity_poly.type
_entity_poly.pdbx_seq_one_letter_code
_entity_poly.pdbx_strand_id
1 'polypeptide(L)'
;MRSFVVLNRHGPATEGESMDTIARDKMTKTGSVDFYYSGYSINSEKVLMCFFEKGFEFDGHYIDLFKFEQTRPEYLRINPLGLVPTLVINGTQIPESTIINEYVDDLMPSNPLRPEDPLLRAKMRELVQRFQESFYPSMSLLSQFHFVAGELKRRWTDSELE
;
A
#
# COMPACT_ATOMS: atom_id res chain seq x y z
N MET A 1 -4.11 -9.14 19.42
CA MET A 1 -4.41 -7.75 19.05
C MET A 1 -3.29 -6.87 19.58
N ARG A 2 -2.38 -6.42 18.73
CA ARG A 2 -1.44 -5.34 19.07
C ARG A 2 -1.79 -4.16 18.18
N SER A 3 -2.53 -3.22 18.75
CA SER A 3 -2.73 -1.91 18.17
C SER A 3 -1.35 -1.24 18.07
N PHE A 4 -0.85 -1.06 16.85
CA PHE A 4 0.31 -0.20 16.63
C PHE A 4 -0.16 1.25 16.75
N VAL A 5 -0.08 1.77 17.96
CA VAL A 5 -0.16 3.22 18.21
C VAL A 5 1.13 3.81 17.67
N VAL A 6 1.07 4.49 16.52
CA VAL A 6 2.20 5.27 16.02
C VAL A 6 2.38 6.46 16.96
N LEU A 7 3.50 6.47 17.68
CA LEU A 7 3.90 7.53 18.60
C LEU A 7 4.17 8.82 17.83
N ASN A 8 3.27 9.77 17.99
CA ASN A 8 3.40 11.13 17.48
C ASN A 8 4.58 11.82 18.20
N ARG A 9 5.63 12.17 17.46
CA ARG A 9 6.73 13.01 17.95
C ARG A 9 7.04 14.08 16.92
N HIS A 10 6.31 15.20 16.89
CA HIS A 10 6.82 16.46 16.36
C HIS A 10 6.31 17.64 17.20
N GLY A 11 7.24 18.51 17.62
CA GLY A 11 6.99 19.78 18.29
C GLY A 11 6.39 20.84 17.35
N PRO A 12 6.17 22.07 17.83
CA PRO A 12 5.13 22.95 17.29
C PRO A 12 5.54 23.58 15.96
N ALA A 13 4.75 23.31 14.90
CA ALA A 13 4.84 24.03 13.64
C ALA A 13 3.98 25.31 13.72
N THR A 14 4.58 26.42 13.30
CA THR A 14 4.04 27.78 13.28
C THR A 14 2.86 27.95 12.31
N GLU A 15 1.96 28.84 12.70
CA GLU A 15 0.64 29.10 12.13
C GLU A 15 0.63 29.60 10.68
N GLY A 16 -0.18 28.92 9.88
CA GLY A 16 -0.49 29.16 8.48
C GLY A 16 -1.07 27.86 7.93
N GLU A 17 -2.39 27.73 7.87
CA GLU A 17 -3.06 26.48 7.46
C GLU A 17 -2.55 26.05 6.08
N SER A 18 -1.69 25.02 6.04
CA SER A 18 -1.13 24.53 4.79
C SER A 18 -2.23 23.87 3.95
N MET A 19 -2.06 23.89 2.63
CA MET A 19 -2.96 23.18 1.69
C MET A 19 -3.15 21.70 2.10
N ASP A 20 -2.15 21.10 2.76
CA ASP A 20 -2.23 19.72 3.26
C ASP A 20 -3.10 19.59 4.50
N THR A 21 -3.14 20.60 5.38
CA THR A 21 -4.10 20.63 6.50
C THR A 21 -5.51 20.70 5.95
N ILE A 22 -5.74 21.45 4.86
CA ILE A 22 -7.04 21.53 4.18
C ILE A 22 -7.38 20.21 3.46
N ALA A 23 -6.39 19.54 2.82
CA ALA A 23 -6.60 18.24 2.19
C ALA A 23 -6.87 17.13 3.22
N ARG A 24 -6.13 17.13 4.34
CA ARG A 24 -6.35 16.26 5.51
C ARG A 24 -7.74 16.52 6.11
N ASP A 25 -8.09 17.76 6.39
CA ASP A 25 -9.36 18.17 7.01
C ASP A 25 -10.57 17.93 6.08
N LYS A 26 -10.42 18.07 4.76
CA LYS A 26 -11.47 17.69 3.79
C LYS A 26 -11.72 16.19 3.72
N MET A 27 -10.71 15.37 4.00
CA MET A 27 -10.83 13.91 3.95
C MET A 27 -11.34 13.34 5.28
N THR A 28 -10.91 13.91 6.41
CA THR A 28 -11.38 13.53 7.75
C THR A 28 -12.75 14.11 8.10
N LYS A 29 -13.20 15.20 7.47
CA LYS A 29 -14.53 15.78 7.77
C LYS A 29 -15.73 14.92 7.38
N THR A 30 -15.58 13.87 6.57
CA THR A 30 -16.73 12.99 6.24
C THR A 30 -16.40 11.59 5.72
N GLY A 31 -15.14 11.14 5.76
CA GLY A 31 -14.68 10.00 4.99
C GLY A 31 -13.85 8.95 5.73
N SER A 32 -14.17 7.67 5.52
CA SER A 32 -13.30 6.55 5.92
C SER A 32 -12.18 6.37 4.88
N VAL A 33 -10.95 6.18 5.37
CA VAL A 33 -9.74 5.91 4.58
C VAL A 33 -9.17 4.56 5.02
N ASP A 34 -9.66 3.49 4.43
CA ASP A 34 -9.23 2.12 4.75
C ASP A 34 -8.07 1.69 3.85
N PHE A 35 -7.02 1.15 4.43
CA PHE A 35 -5.88 0.61 3.68
C PHE A 35 -5.70 -0.87 3.97
N TYR A 36 -5.95 -1.71 2.97
CA TYR A 36 -5.80 -3.15 3.06
C TYR A 36 -4.42 -3.57 2.54
N TYR A 37 -3.62 -4.21 3.39
CA TYR A 37 -2.20 -4.42 3.11
C TYR A 37 -1.63 -5.68 3.76
N SER A 38 -0.44 -6.09 3.32
CA SER A 38 0.32 -7.16 3.98
C SER A 38 1.78 -6.79 4.16
N GLY A 39 2.35 -7.14 5.31
CA GLY A 39 3.78 -6.96 5.61
C GLY A 39 4.70 -7.92 4.85
N TYR A 40 4.14 -8.82 4.03
CA TYR A 40 4.90 -9.72 3.16
C TYR A 40 4.78 -9.34 1.67
N SER A 41 4.21 -8.16 1.37
CA SER A 41 4.06 -7.64 0.02
C SER A 41 4.89 -6.38 -0.17
N ILE A 42 5.92 -6.45 -1.03
CA ILE A 42 6.72 -5.28 -1.44
C ILE A 42 5.83 -4.17 -2.01
N ASN A 43 4.73 -4.54 -2.68
CA ASN A 43 3.76 -3.57 -3.20
C ASN A 43 2.98 -2.88 -2.08
N SER A 44 2.73 -3.53 -0.95
CA SER A 44 2.14 -2.90 0.23
C SER A 44 3.17 -2.01 0.95
N GLU A 45 4.39 -2.49 1.11
CA GLU A 45 5.48 -1.74 1.76
C GLU A 45 5.80 -0.43 1.03
N LYS A 46 5.83 -0.43 -0.31
CA LYS A 46 6.07 0.81 -1.06
C LYS A 46 4.97 1.85 -0.88
N VAL A 47 3.74 1.44 -0.58
CA VAL A 47 2.64 2.36 -0.28
C VAL A 47 2.76 2.87 1.16
N LEU A 48 3.09 1.99 2.10
CA LEU A 48 3.37 2.41 3.48
C LEU A 48 4.50 3.44 3.55
N MET A 49 5.58 3.25 2.77
CA MET A 49 6.64 4.25 2.66
C MET A 49 6.11 5.59 2.15
N CYS A 50 5.29 5.59 1.09
CA CYS A 50 4.64 6.81 0.60
C CYS A 50 3.79 7.48 1.68
N PHE A 51 2.97 6.71 2.41
CA PHE A 51 2.11 7.24 3.46
C PHE A 51 2.92 7.85 4.61
N PHE A 52 3.99 7.19 5.05
CA PHE A 52 4.86 7.70 6.10
C PHE A 52 5.57 8.98 5.67
N GLU A 53 6.13 9.04 4.46
CA GLU A 53 6.83 10.26 4.00
C GLU A 53 5.89 11.43 3.74
N LYS A 54 4.63 11.14 3.41
CA LYS A 54 3.59 12.17 3.24
C LYS A 54 2.92 12.56 4.56
N GLY A 55 3.09 11.77 5.62
CA GLY A 55 2.25 11.88 6.82
C GLY A 55 0.77 11.73 6.47
N PHE A 56 0.44 10.75 5.64
CA PHE A 56 -0.91 10.38 5.23
C PHE A 56 -1.48 9.40 6.25
N GLU A 57 -2.60 9.75 6.87
CA GLU A 57 -3.28 8.92 7.88
C GLU A 57 -4.24 7.94 7.20
N PHE A 58 -4.33 6.73 7.75
CA PHE A 58 -5.16 5.64 7.22
C PHE A 58 -5.57 4.67 8.32
N ASP A 59 -6.71 4.01 8.14
CA ASP A 59 -7.15 2.87 8.94
C ASP A 59 -6.63 1.57 8.32
N GLY A 60 -5.65 0.95 8.97
CA GLY A 60 -4.95 -0.22 8.45
C GLY A 60 -5.70 -1.54 8.66
N HIS A 61 -5.89 -2.30 7.59
CA HIS A 61 -6.48 -3.65 7.59
C HIS A 61 -5.44 -4.66 7.09
N TYR A 62 -4.95 -5.49 7.99
CA TYR A 62 -3.93 -6.48 7.65
C TYR A 62 -4.56 -7.71 6.97
N ILE A 63 -3.98 -8.13 5.84
CA ILE A 63 -4.33 -9.32 5.08
C ILE A 63 -3.19 -10.35 5.21
N ASP A 64 -3.49 -11.50 5.81
CA ASP A 64 -2.52 -12.60 5.96
C ASP A 64 -2.42 -13.42 4.66
N LEU A 65 -1.37 -13.16 3.88
CA LEU A 65 -1.14 -13.84 2.61
C LEU A 65 -0.81 -15.34 2.78
N PHE A 66 -0.30 -15.76 3.94
CA PHE A 66 -0.02 -17.18 4.20
C PHE A 66 -1.28 -17.98 4.56
N LYS A 67 -2.37 -17.29 4.91
CA LYS A 67 -3.70 -17.89 5.09
C LYS A 67 -4.60 -17.67 3.87
N PHE A 68 -4.05 -17.14 2.79
CA PHE A 68 -4.78 -16.81 1.57
C PHE A 68 -6.00 -15.91 1.82
N GLU A 69 -5.92 -14.98 2.78
CA GLU A 69 -7.06 -14.11 3.11
C GLU A 69 -7.49 -13.23 1.94
N GLN A 70 -6.55 -12.91 1.05
CA GLN A 70 -6.81 -12.16 -0.18
C GLN A 70 -7.70 -12.91 -1.20
N THR A 71 -7.85 -14.23 -1.08
CA THR A 71 -8.74 -15.01 -1.95
C THR A 71 -10.12 -15.24 -1.35
N ARG A 72 -10.34 -14.77 -0.11
CA ARG A 72 -11.63 -14.97 0.56
C ARG A 72 -12.70 -14.01 0.04
N PRO A 73 -13.98 -14.40 0.04
CA PRO A 73 -15.07 -13.58 -0.48
C PRO A 73 -15.18 -12.20 0.16
N GLU A 74 -14.80 -12.04 1.43
CA GLU A 74 -14.81 -10.75 2.10
C GLU A 74 -13.86 -9.74 1.45
N TYR A 75 -12.65 -10.16 1.08
CA TYR A 75 -11.65 -9.30 0.45
C TYR A 75 -11.87 -9.16 -1.05
N LEU A 76 -12.31 -10.22 -1.74
CA LEU A 76 -12.62 -10.17 -3.17
C LEU A 76 -13.73 -9.17 -3.52
N ARG A 77 -14.63 -8.85 -2.57
CA ARG A 77 -15.61 -7.76 -2.73
C ARG A 77 -14.97 -6.37 -2.75
N ILE A 78 -13.78 -6.22 -2.17
CA ILE A 78 -13.00 -4.97 -2.13
C ILE A 78 -12.07 -4.90 -3.34
N ASN A 79 -11.33 -5.99 -3.61
CA ASN A 79 -10.48 -6.11 -4.78
C ASN A 79 -10.71 -7.46 -5.46
N PRO A 80 -11.46 -7.51 -6.57
CA PRO A 80 -11.76 -8.73 -7.30
C PRO A 80 -10.52 -9.47 -7.84
N LEU A 81 -9.38 -8.77 -7.98
CA LEU A 81 -8.12 -9.39 -8.41
C LEU A 81 -7.48 -10.24 -7.29
N GLY A 82 -7.92 -10.10 -6.04
CA GLY A 82 -7.35 -10.83 -4.91
C GLY A 82 -5.90 -10.44 -4.62
N LEU A 83 -5.52 -9.19 -4.91
CA LEU A 83 -4.18 -8.66 -4.71
C LEU A 83 -4.17 -7.59 -3.62
N VAL A 84 -3.03 -7.45 -2.94
CA VAL A 84 -2.75 -6.37 -1.99
C VAL A 84 -1.61 -5.49 -2.51
N PRO A 85 -1.61 -4.18 -2.23
CA PRO A 85 -2.55 -3.46 -1.39
C PRO A 85 -3.81 -2.98 -2.11
N THR A 86 -4.78 -2.47 -1.36
CA THR A 86 -5.94 -1.72 -1.88
C THR A 86 -6.28 -0.58 -0.92
N LEU A 87 -6.39 0.63 -1.46
CA LEU A 87 -6.83 1.81 -0.71
C LEU A 87 -8.31 2.05 -0.98
N VAL A 88 -9.11 2.32 0.04
CA VAL A 88 -10.52 2.67 -0.08
C VAL A 88 -10.74 4.05 0.54
N ILE A 89 -11.19 4.99 -0.28
CA ILE A 89 -11.49 6.35 0.17
C ILE A 89 -12.96 6.61 -0.12
N ASN A 90 -13.74 6.88 0.93
CA ASN A 90 -15.18 7.16 0.79
C ASN A 90 -15.93 6.08 -0.01
N GLY A 91 -15.54 4.81 0.20
CA GLY A 91 -16.09 3.65 -0.51
C GLY A 91 -15.53 3.42 -1.92
N THR A 92 -14.73 4.34 -2.46
CA THR A 92 -14.07 4.17 -3.77
C THR A 92 -12.80 3.37 -3.61
N GLN A 93 -12.71 2.23 -4.29
CA GLN A 93 -11.52 1.38 -4.26
C GLN A 93 -10.49 1.84 -5.29
N ILE A 94 -9.24 1.95 -4.86
CA ILE A 94 -8.07 2.22 -5.70
C ILE A 94 -7.16 1.01 -5.53
N PRO A 95 -7.27 0.02 -6.42
CA PRO A 95 -6.27 -1.05 -6.51
C PRO A 95 -4.99 -0.48 -7.16
N GLU A 96 -3.92 -1.26 -7.14
CA GLU A 96 -2.60 -0.92 -7.67
C GLU A 96 -1.78 0.09 -6.86
N SER A 97 -0.79 -0.46 -6.18
CA SER A 97 0.18 0.26 -5.36
C SER A 97 0.89 1.47 -5.99
N THR A 98 1.22 1.44 -7.29
CA THR A 98 1.81 2.61 -7.97
C THR A 98 0.78 3.73 -8.16
N ILE A 99 -0.46 3.37 -8.51
CA ILE A 99 -1.56 4.34 -8.68
C ILE A 99 -1.93 4.95 -7.32
N ILE A 100 -1.95 4.15 -6.26
CA ILE A 100 -2.16 4.64 -4.88
C ILE A 100 -1.10 5.71 -4.52
N ASN A 101 0.18 5.44 -4.79
CA ASN A 101 1.25 6.39 -4.51
C ASN A 101 1.08 7.68 -5.32
N GLU A 102 0.72 7.59 -6.60
CA GLU A 102 0.46 8.77 -7.42
C GLU A 102 -0.72 9.59 -6.91
N TYR A 103 -1.82 8.92 -6.52
CA TYR A 103 -3.01 9.56 -5.97
C TYR A 103 -2.69 10.31 -4.67
N VAL A 104 -1.97 9.68 -3.73
CA VAL A 104 -1.60 10.33 -2.47
C VAL A 104 -0.60 11.47 -2.70
N ASP A 105 0.30 11.32 -3.69
CA ASP A 105 1.22 12.38 -4.06
C ASP A 105 0.51 13.60 -4.67
N ASP A 106 -0.47 13.37 -5.56
CA ASP A 106 -1.31 14.42 -6.16
C ASP A 106 -2.17 15.14 -5.10
N LEU A 107 -2.61 14.43 -4.06
CA LEU A 107 -3.43 15.00 -3.00
C LEU A 107 -2.66 15.96 -2.06
N MET A 108 -1.35 15.74 -1.90
CA MET A 108 -0.51 16.46 -0.92
C MET A 108 0.67 17.14 -1.61
N PRO A 109 0.44 18.21 -2.40
CA PRO A 109 1.43 18.77 -3.31
C PRO A 109 2.61 19.49 -2.62
N SER A 110 2.55 19.74 -1.31
CA SER A 110 3.60 20.50 -0.60
C SER A 110 4.94 19.76 -0.44
N ASN A 111 4.91 18.43 -0.45
CA ASN A 111 6.09 17.56 -0.33
C ASN A 111 6.09 16.54 -1.46
N PRO A 112 6.38 16.93 -2.71
CA PRO A 112 6.23 16.04 -3.87
C PRO A 112 7.25 14.90 -3.83
N LEU A 113 6.77 13.67 -4.06
CA LEU A 113 7.60 12.48 -4.20
C LEU A 113 8.00 12.21 -5.66
N ARG A 114 7.45 12.98 -6.60
CA ARG A 114 7.70 12.85 -8.04
C ARG A 114 8.27 14.16 -8.58
N PRO A 115 9.14 14.12 -9.62
CA PRO A 115 9.63 15.34 -10.25
C PRO A 115 8.49 16.22 -10.79
N GLU A 116 8.66 17.54 -10.70
CA GLU A 116 7.77 18.53 -11.32
C GLU A 116 7.90 18.56 -12.84
N ASP A 117 9.13 18.46 -13.34
CA ASP A 117 9.44 18.44 -14.76
C ASP A 117 8.78 17.23 -15.46
N PRO A 118 8.00 17.45 -16.54
CA PRO A 118 7.29 16.37 -17.22
C PRO A 118 8.21 15.27 -17.77
N LEU A 119 9.41 15.63 -18.26
CA LEU A 119 10.35 14.68 -18.84
C LEU A 119 10.97 13.80 -17.74
N LEU A 120 11.37 14.40 -16.62
CA LEU A 120 11.88 13.66 -15.46
C LEU A 120 10.80 12.77 -14.84
N ARG A 121 9.54 13.24 -14.78
CA ARG A 121 8.42 12.41 -14.32
C ARG A 121 8.17 11.21 -15.25
N ALA A 122 8.27 11.41 -16.56
CA ALA A 122 8.16 10.32 -17.52
C ALA A 122 9.30 9.29 -17.34
N LYS A 123 10.53 9.76 -17.13
CA LYS A 123 11.70 8.89 -16.86
C LYS A 123 11.57 8.11 -15.55
N MET A 124 11.03 8.74 -14.50
CA MET A 124 10.72 8.07 -13.25
C MET A 124 9.65 6.98 -13.44
N ARG A 125 8.56 7.28 -14.15
CA ARG A 125 7.51 6.29 -14.47
C ARG A 125 8.04 5.12 -15.29
N GLU A 126 8.90 5.39 -16.27
CA GLU A 126 9.58 4.35 -17.07
C GLU A 126 10.39 3.40 -16.16
N LEU A 127 11.14 3.95 -15.20
CA LEU A 127 11.92 3.15 -14.25
C LEU A 127 11.02 2.28 -13.35
N VAL A 128 9.94 2.86 -12.82
CA VAL A 128 8.96 2.12 -12.00
C VAL A 128 8.33 0.99 -12.81
N GLN A 129 7.91 1.27 -14.04
CA GLN A 129 7.31 0.27 -14.93
C GLN A 129 8.28 -0.88 -15.22
N ARG A 130 9.53 -0.58 -15.60
CA ARG A 130 10.57 -1.62 -15.83
C ARG A 130 10.81 -2.48 -14.59
N PHE A 131 10.78 -1.89 -13.40
CA PHE A 131 10.91 -2.63 -12.16
C PHE A 131 9.72 -3.58 -11.95
N GLN A 132 8.50 -3.11 -12.19
CA GLN A 132 7.28 -3.91 -12.01
C GLN A 132 7.12 -5.03 -13.04
N GLU A 133 7.51 -4.80 -14.29
CA GLU A 133 7.29 -5.75 -15.39
C GLU A 133 8.41 -6.80 -15.50
N SER A 134 9.65 -6.42 -15.19
CA SER A 134 10.81 -7.31 -15.41
C SER A 134 11.44 -7.78 -14.10
N PHE A 135 11.81 -6.84 -13.23
CA PHE A 135 12.59 -7.14 -12.04
C PHE A 135 11.76 -7.86 -10.98
N TYR A 136 10.59 -7.32 -10.65
CA TYR A 136 9.74 -7.86 -9.60
C TYR A 136 9.27 -9.30 -9.88
N PRO A 137 8.73 -9.66 -11.07
CA PRO A 137 8.35 -11.03 -11.36
C PRO A 137 9.52 -12.01 -11.26
N SER A 138 10.69 -11.60 -11.74
CA SER A 138 11.93 -12.39 -11.68
C SER A 138 12.37 -12.68 -10.24
N MET A 139 12.22 -11.71 -9.33
CA MET A 139 12.53 -11.89 -7.91
C MET A 139 11.40 -12.56 -7.11
N SER A 140 10.15 -12.41 -7.56
CA SER A 140 8.97 -12.95 -6.87
C SER A 140 9.01 -14.47 -6.77
N LEU A 141 9.57 -15.15 -7.78
CA LEU A 141 9.73 -16.59 -7.78
C LEU A 141 10.68 -17.05 -6.67
N LEU A 142 11.82 -16.38 -6.53
CA LEU A 142 12.81 -16.68 -5.48
C LEU A 142 12.23 -16.45 -4.08
N SER A 143 11.51 -15.34 -3.89
CA SER A 143 10.84 -15.04 -2.62
C SER A 143 9.77 -16.08 -2.28
N GLN A 144 8.94 -16.48 -3.25
CA GLN A 144 7.92 -17.51 -3.05
C GLN A 144 8.53 -18.87 -2.70
N PHE A 145 9.58 -19.31 -3.41
CA PHE A 145 10.25 -20.57 -3.07
C PHE A 145 10.91 -20.54 -1.69
N HIS A 146 11.55 -19.43 -1.32
CA HIS A 146 12.29 -19.35 -0.08
C HIS A 146 11.38 -19.20 1.15
N PHE A 147 10.38 -18.33 1.08
CA PHE A 147 9.54 -17.97 2.23
C PHE A 147 8.18 -18.68 2.24
N VAL A 148 7.57 -18.91 1.08
CA VAL A 148 6.19 -19.40 0.98
C VAL A 148 6.15 -20.92 0.87
N ALA A 149 6.92 -21.53 -0.04
CA ALA A 149 6.89 -22.97 -0.25
C ALA A 149 7.29 -23.77 1.01
N GLY A 150 8.27 -23.28 1.78
CA GLY A 150 8.68 -23.92 3.03
C GLY A 150 7.65 -23.85 4.15
N GLU A 151 6.91 -22.74 4.26
CA GLU A 151 5.82 -22.59 5.24
C GLU A 151 4.58 -23.38 4.80
N LEU A 152 4.22 -23.36 3.51
CA LEU A 152 3.10 -24.15 2.97
C LEU A 152 3.33 -25.65 3.14
N LYS A 153 4.53 -26.16 2.81
CA LYS A 153 4.89 -27.57 3.00
C LYS A 153 4.80 -28.00 4.47
N ARG A 154 5.09 -27.10 5.43
CA ARG A 154 4.94 -27.40 6.86
C ARG A 154 3.49 -27.44 7.33
N ARG A 155 2.57 -26.82 6.60
CA ARG A 155 1.15 -26.71 6.98
C ARG A 155 0.29 -27.80 6.36
N TRP A 156 0.61 -28.26 5.16
CA TRP A 156 -0.12 -29.34 4.51
C TRP A 156 0.32 -30.69 5.08
N THR A 157 -0.68 -31.49 5.43
CA THR A 157 -0.48 -32.90 5.78
C THR A 157 -0.36 -33.75 4.51
N ASP A 158 0.35 -34.87 4.57
CA ASP A 158 0.58 -35.74 3.39
C ASP A 158 -0.75 -36.18 2.72
N SER A 159 -1.85 -36.25 3.48
CA SER A 159 -3.20 -36.55 2.98
C SER A 159 -3.86 -35.43 2.18
N GLU A 160 -3.38 -34.19 2.26
CA GLU A 160 -3.88 -33.05 1.47
C GLU A 160 -3.10 -32.87 0.16
N LEU A 161 -2.03 -33.65 -0.05
CA LEU A 161 -1.12 -33.59 -1.19
C LEU A 161 -1.35 -34.72 -2.22
N GLU A 162 -2.19 -35.71 -1.91
CA GLU A 162 -2.66 -36.78 -2.82
C GLU A 162 -3.91 -36.36 -3.59
#